data_AF-A0A954XDV2-F1
#
_entry.id   AF-A0A954XDV2-F1
#
_cell.length_a   1.000
_cell.length_b   1.000
_cell.length_c   1.000
_cell.angle_alpha   90.00
_cell.angle_beta   90.00
_cell.angle_gamma   90.00
#
_symmetry.space_group_name_H-M   'P 1'
#
loop_
_entity.id
_entity.type
_entity.pdbx_description
1 polymer ?
#
loop_
_entity_poly.entity_id
_entity_poly.type
_entity_poly.pdbx_seq_one_letter_code
_entity_poly.pdbx_strand_id
1 'polypeptide(L)'
;AGDLLPNPTLDQLIATGFNRCHVTTNEGGTIPEEFYVRNVVDRVETTGQVFMGLTLGCAVCHEHKYDPITQAEFYQLFAFFNNMDGAAMDGNVKDHAPVVHVPTSAQRQRLNELQEALLAARRQRDDRVRRAEPAFAAWTRWQHELLKAGGEMIVRSADPAGLVVHLPLDEPSGNVAENVADKAGQADKADKAPAKAEPPAKPAKAAPKPVKAVNATLRGKLQRVAGARDGALLFSDPESLIDAGKLGAYKRGDAFSFGAWLKSPAASAGAAISKMDQSRNTGYELRVDKLRAEAIFARSTDNLAVIVRTPAGALKADQWHHVFVTYDGSGRASGVAVYIDGQRQPLEVVMDQLGSYDFSTGKPLLLGRRDQVAESAWVGGAIDDVRFYARRLDEAEVAQVALASEMA
;
A
#
# COMPACT_ATOMS: atom_id res chain seq x y z
N ALA A 1 -19.58 -7.98 -45.94
CA ALA A 1 -19.14 -6.89 -45.06
C ALA A 1 -17.95 -7.39 -44.22
N GLY A 2 -17.16 -6.49 -43.64
CA GLY A 2 -15.89 -6.85 -42.98
C GLY A 2 -16.08 -7.57 -41.64
N ASP A 3 -17.20 -7.31 -40.96
CA ASP A 3 -17.69 -8.03 -39.78
C ASP A 3 -17.95 -9.52 -40.00
N LEU A 4 -18.27 -9.94 -41.23
CA LEU A 4 -18.51 -11.35 -41.57
C LEU A 4 -17.22 -12.15 -41.85
N LEU A 5 -16.05 -11.52 -41.77
CA LEU A 5 -14.76 -12.21 -41.92
C LEU A 5 -14.37 -12.95 -40.63
N PRO A 6 -13.64 -14.07 -40.70
CA PRO A 6 -13.10 -14.71 -39.51
C PRO A 6 -12.06 -13.80 -38.83
N ASN A 7 -12.24 -13.52 -37.54
CA ASN A 7 -11.39 -12.62 -36.74
C ASN A 7 -11.20 -11.23 -37.37
N PRO A 8 -12.28 -10.45 -37.54
CA PRO A 8 -12.21 -9.20 -38.28
C PRO A 8 -11.34 -8.17 -37.53
N THR A 9 -10.53 -7.43 -38.28
CA THR A 9 -9.75 -6.32 -37.72
C THR A 9 -10.67 -5.15 -37.36
N LEU A 10 -10.20 -4.25 -36.49
CA LEU A 10 -10.96 -3.04 -36.15
C LEU A 10 -11.31 -2.22 -37.41
N ASP A 11 -10.39 -2.09 -38.37
CA ASP A 11 -10.64 -1.35 -39.61
C ASP A 11 -11.73 -2.03 -40.48
N GLN A 12 -11.80 -3.36 -40.49
CA GLN A 12 -12.85 -4.11 -41.19
C GLN A 12 -14.23 -3.94 -40.52
N LEU A 13 -14.26 -3.85 -39.19
CA LEU A 13 -15.47 -3.52 -38.43
C LEU A 13 -15.91 -2.08 -38.68
N ILE A 14 -14.98 -1.12 -38.67
CA ILE A 14 -15.25 0.29 -38.97
C ILE A 14 -15.80 0.43 -40.38
N ALA A 15 -15.20 -0.23 -41.37
CA ALA A 15 -15.67 -0.20 -42.75
C ALA A 15 -17.10 -0.74 -42.89
N THR A 16 -17.47 -1.75 -42.09
CA THR A 16 -18.85 -2.27 -42.04
C THR A 16 -19.84 -1.24 -41.50
N GLY A 17 -19.38 -0.33 -40.64
CA GLY A 17 -20.17 0.78 -40.11
C GLY A 17 -20.93 1.57 -41.18
N PHE A 18 -20.39 1.67 -42.40
CA PHE A 18 -21.08 2.28 -43.55
C PHE A 18 -22.50 1.74 -43.77
N ASN A 19 -22.68 0.42 -43.65
CA ASN A 19 -23.98 -0.25 -43.81
C ASN A 19 -24.85 -0.23 -42.55
N ARG A 20 -24.29 0.19 -41.39
CA ARG A 20 -24.98 0.31 -40.10
C ARG A 20 -25.39 1.75 -39.78
N CYS A 21 -24.85 2.75 -40.48
CA CYS A 21 -25.15 4.17 -40.30
C CYS A 21 -26.53 4.62 -40.84
N HIS A 22 -27.53 3.74 -40.83
CA HIS A 22 -28.91 4.10 -41.11
C HIS A 22 -29.57 4.72 -39.86
N VAL A 23 -30.72 5.35 -40.06
CA VAL A 23 -31.47 6.02 -38.99
C VAL A 23 -32.04 4.99 -38.00
N THR A 24 -31.98 5.33 -36.71
CA THR A 24 -32.73 4.64 -35.64
C THR A 24 -33.74 5.61 -35.03
N THR A 25 -34.75 5.10 -34.33
CA THR A 25 -35.78 5.92 -33.72
C THR A 25 -36.21 5.40 -32.35
N ASN A 26 -36.77 6.29 -31.54
CA ASN A 26 -37.53 5.94 -30.33
C ASN A 26 -38.85 6.72 -30.26
N GLU A 27 -39.34 7.19 -31.41
CA GLU A 27 -40.57 7.98 -31.49
C GLU A 27 -41.79 7.10 -31.20
N GLY A 28 -42.65 7.55 -30.29
CA GLY A 28 -43.90 6.86 -29.97
C GLY A 28 -44.85 6.83 -31.16
N GLY A 29 -45.41 5.67 -31.48
CA GLY A 29 -46.27 5.46 -32.66
C GLY A 29 -45.53 4.96 -33.91
N THR A 30 -44.20 4.79 -33.83
CA THR A 30 -43.41 4.14 -34.86
C THR A 30 -43.86 2.69 -35.09
N ILE A 31 -43.94 2.26 -36.36
CA ILE A 31 -44.07 0.87 -36.76
C ILE A 31 -42.65 0.31 -37.02
N PRO A 32 -42.10 -0.57 -36.17
CA PRO A 32 -40.73 -1.05 -36.29
C PRO A 32 -40.41 -1.70 -37.64
N GLU A 33 -41.36 -2.45 -38.20
CA GLU A 33 -41.22 -3.13 -39.49
C GLU A 33 -41.06 -2.14 -40.64
N GLU A 34 -41.72 -0.98 -40.57
CA GLU A 34 -41.59 0.07 -41.57
C GLU A 34 -40.16 0.64 -41.57
N PHE A 35 -39.62 0.93 -40.39
CA PHE A 35 -38.25 1.42 -40.26
C PHE A 35 -37.22 0.37 -40.66
N TYR A 36 -37.49 -0.91 -40.36
CA TYR A 36 -36.62 -1.99 -40.82
C TYR A 36 -36.54 -2.04 -42.35
N VAL A 37 -37.68 -1.97 -43.05
CA VAL A 37 -37.72 -1.91 -44.51
C VAL A 37 -37.01 -0.65 -45.04
N ARG A 38 -37.28 0.51 -44.44
CA ARG A 38 -36.60 1.77 -44.81
C ARG A 38 -35.08 1.68 -44.66
N ASN A 39 -34.59 1.06 -43.59
CA ASN A 39 -33.15 0.87 -43.36
C ASN A 39 -32.50 -0.04 -44.41
N VAL A 40 -33.22 -1.07 -44.88
CA VAL A 40 -32.70 -1.94 -45.96
C VAL A 40 -32.74 -1.20 -47.31
N VAL A 41 -33.80 -0.44 -47.59
CA VAL A 41 -33.86 0.45 -48.77
C VAL A 41 -32.68 1.43 -48.77
N ASP A 42 -32.44 2.10 -47.64
CA ASP A 42 -31.34 3.06 -47.47
C ASP A 42 -29.97 2.42 -47.75
N ARG A 43 -29.73 1.18 -47.30
CA ARG A 43 -28.49 0.45 -47.60
C ARG A 43 -28.32 0.15 -49.09
N VAL A 44 -29.38 -0.28 -49.77
CA VAL A 44 -29.37 -0.56 -51.21
C VAL A 44 -29.08 0.72 -51.98
N GLU A 45 -29.81 1.79 -51.67
CA GLU A 45 -29.68 3.09 -52.33
C GLU A 45 -28.30 3.69 -52.10
N THR A 46 -27.87 3.78 -50.84
CA THR A 46 -26.58 4.37 -50.45
C THR A 46 -25.42 3.59 -51.04
N THR A 47 -25.49 2.24 -51.05
CA THR A 47 -24.45 1.43 -51.70
C THR A 47 -24.43 1.65 -53.21
N GLY A 48 -25.60 1.68 -53.86
CA GLY A 48 -25.71 1.93 -55.29
C GLY A 48 -25.14 3.30 -55.70
N GLN A 49 -25.47 4.34 -54.94
CA GLN A 49 -24.98 5.70 -55.21
C GLN A 49 -23.47 5.81 -54.98
N VAL A 50 -22.95 5.32 -53.84
CA VAL A 50 -21.55 5.54 -53.45
C VAL A 50 -20.58 4.65 -54.21
N PHE A 51 -20.91 3.37 -54.41
CA PHE A 51 -19.97 2.39 -54.97
C PHE A 51 -20.23 2.06 -56.45
N MET A 52 -21.46 2.22 -56.91
CA MET A 52 -21.83 1.91 -58.31
C MET A 52 -22.08 3.16 -59.15
N GLY A 53 -22.26 4.33 -58.52
CA GLY A 53 -22.63 5.57 -59.23
C GLY A 53 -24.05 5.54 -59.81
N LEU A 54 -24.94 4.71 -59.25
CA LEU A 54 -26.30 4.49 -59.75
C LEU A 54 -27.36 4.98 -58.77
N THR A 55 -28.42 5.60 -59.28
CA THR A 55 -29.54 6.11 -58.47
C THR A 55 -30.65 5.07 -58.29
N LEU A 56 -30.34 3.97 -57.60
CA LEU A 56 -31.26 2.83 -57.43
C LEU A 56 -32.58 3.19 -56.70
N GLY A 57 -32.63 4.31 -55.96
CA GLY A 57 -33.80 4.70 -55.15
C GLY A 57 -35.11 4.88 -55.92
N CYS A 58 -35.08 5.24 -57.21
CA CYS A 58 -36.30 5.29 -58.02
C CYS A 58 -36.95 3.91 -58.21
N ALA A 59 -36.13 2.85 -58.21
CA ALA A 59 -36.56 1.48 -58.44
C ALA A 59 -37.37 0.87 -57.27
N VAL A 60 -37.47 1.57 -56.14
CA VAL A 60 -38.25 1.14 -54.96
C VAL A 60 -39.74 0.98 -55.32
N CYS A 61 -40.29 1.95 -56.06
CA CYS A 61 -41.74 2.05 -56.31
C CYS A 61 -42.13 1.72 -57.75
N HIS A 62 -41.23 1.91 -58.72
CA HIS A 62 -41.48 1.72 -60.15
C HIS A 62 -40.16 1.41 -60.88
N GLU A 63 -40.20 1.01 -62.15
CA GLU A 63 -38.97 0.81 -62.95
C GLU A 63 -38.11 2.08 -62.98
N HIS A 64 -36.78 1.94 -62.90
CA HIS A 64 -35.91 3.12 -62.90
C HIS A 64 -36.09 3.94 -64.19
N LYS A 65 -36.13 5.28 -64.06
CA LYS A 65 -36.60 6.16 -65.13
C LYS A 65 -35.69 6.18 -66.37
N TYR A 66 -34.38 6.09 -66.18
CA TYR A 66 -33.38 6.27 -67.24
C TYR A 66 -32.54 5.02 -67.45
N ASP A 67 -32.00 4.46 -66.37
CA ASP A 67 -31.25 3.21 -66.40
C ASP A 67 -32.16 1.97 -66.51
N PRO A 68 -31.73 0.90 -67.20
CA PRO A 68 -32.51 -0.33 -67.40
C PRO A 68 -32.46 -1.21 -66.14
N ILE A 69 -32.91 -0.65 -65.00
CA ILE A 69 -32.93 -1.33 -63.70
C ILE A 69 -34.38 -1.54 -63.34
N THR A 70 -34.74 -2.82 -63.19
CA THR A 70 -36.09 -3.18 -62.85
C THR A 70 -36.37 -3.08 -61.35
N GLN A 71 -37.64 -2.89 -60.97
CA GLN A 71 -38.09 -3.00 -59.59
C GLN A 71 -37.77 -4.40 -59.03
N ALA A 72 -37.91 -5.44 -59.85
CA ALA A 72 -37.55 -6.80 -59.45
C ALA A 72 -36.05 -6.91 -59.08
N GLU A 73 -35.16 -6.33 -59.87
CA GLU A 73 -33.72 -6.28 -59.58
C GLU A 73 -33.41 -5.46 -58.33
N PHE A 74 -34.13 -4.36 -58.09
CA PHE A 74 -34.02 -3.61 -56.83
C PHE A 74 -34.33 -4.49 -55.62
N TYR A 75 -35.45 -5.22 -55.63
CA TYR A 75 -35.84 -6.08 -54.51
C TYR A 75 -34.96 -7.35 -54.39
N GLN A 76 -34.29 -7.80 -55.46
CA GLN A 76 -33.25 -8.83 -55.36
C GLN A 76 -32.04 -8.32 -54.59
N LEU A 77 -31.59 -7.09 -54.85
CA LEU A 77 -30.50 -6.48 -54.10
C LEU A 77 -30.93 -6.15 -52.65
N PHE A 78 -32.17 -5.72 -52.45
CA PHE A 78 -32.78 -5.57 -51.12
C PHE A 78 -32.65 -6.87 -50.31
N ALA A 79 -33.02 -8.02 -50.89
CA ALA A 79 -32.93 -9.30 -50.20
C ALA A 79 -31.51 -9.63 -49.73
N PHE A 80 -30.47 -9.24 -50.50
CA PHE A 80 -29.08 -9.40 -50.10
C PHE A 80 -28.71 -8.54 -48.87
N PHE A 81 -29.18 -7.29 -48.81
CA PHE A 81 -28.94 -6.39 -47.68
C PHE A 81 -29.88 -6.60 -46.49
N ASN A 82 -30.92 -7.40 -46.66
CA ASN A 82 -31.91 -7.75 -45.65
C ASN A 82 -31.38 -8.81 -44.66
N ASN A 83 -30.22 -8.55 -44.08
CA ASN A 83 -29.50 -9.44 -43.16
C ASN A 83 -29.02 -8.72 -41.89
N MET A 84 -29.68 -7.61 -41.53
CA MET A 84 -29.26 -6.76 -40.43
C MET A 84 -29.66 -7.34 -39.08
N ASP A 85 -28.70 -7.35 -38.14
CA ASP A 85 -28.84 -7.81 -36.75
C ASP A 85 -29.19 -6.66 -35.76
N GLY A 86 -29.67 -5.52 -36.25
CA GLY A 86 -29.95 -4.31 -35.47
C GLY A 86 -31.43 -3.98 -35.40
N ALA A 87 -31.95 -3.69 -34.20
CA ALA A 87 -33.32 -3.24 -34.04
C ALA A 87 -33.54 -1.85 -34.66
N ALA A 88 -34.72 -1.61 -35.23
CA ALA A 88 -35.09 -0.27 -35.69
C ALA A 88 -35.27 0.73 -34.53
N MET A 89 -35.72 0.22 -33.39
CA MET A 89 -35.98 0.99 -32.17
C MET A 89 -34.72 1.06 -31.31
N ASP A 90 -34.22 2.27 -31.04
CA ASP A 90 -33.02 2.45 -30.22
C ASP A 90 -33.29 2.59 -28.73
N GLY A 91 -34.54 2.73 -28.28
CA GLY A 91 -34.86 2.83 -26.86
C GLY A 91 -34.26 4.05 -26.16
N ASN A 92 -33.83 5.07 -26.91
CA ASN A 92 -33.11 6.25 -26.41
C ASN A 92 -31.77 5.91 -25.72
N VAL A 93 -31.14 4.77 -26.05
CA VAL A 93 -29.76 4.51 -25.62
C VAL A 93 -28.77 5.22 -26.54
N LYS A 94 -27.80 5.91 -25.93
CA LYS A 94 -26.76 6.67 -26.65
C LYS A 94 -26.01 5.82 -27.67
N ASP A 95 -25.64 4.60 -27.27
CA ASP A 95 -24.81 3.68 -28.05
C ASP A 95 -25.66 2.45 -28.44
N HIS A 96 -26.56 2.64 -29.42
CA HIS A 96 -27.45 1.56 -29.88
C HIS A 96 -26.67 0.48 -30.63
N ALA A 97 -26.69 -0.74 -30.11
CA ALA A 97 -25.93 -1.88 -30.63
C ALA A 97 -26.29 -2.23 -32.10
N PRO A 98 -25.37 -2.88 -32.83
CA PRO A 98 -23.96 -3.12 -32.51
C PRO A 98 -23.11 -1.85 -32.53
N VAL A 99 -22.17 -1.73 -31.58
CA VAL A 99 -21.22 -0.61 -31.47
C VAL A 99 -19.79 -1.14 -31.36
N VAL A 100 -18.85 -0.46 -32.00
CA VAL A 100 -17.41 -0.70 -31.86
C VAL A 100 -16.72 0.55 -31.31
N HIS A 101 -15.84 0.38 -30.33
CA HIS A 101 -15.02 1.48 -29.85
C HIS A 101 -13.84 1.71 -30.79
N VAL A 102 -13.72 2.94 -31.29
CA VAL A 102 -12.65 3.34 -32.21
C VAL A 102 -11.70 4.29 -31.48
N PRO A 103 -10.71 3.77 -30.73
CA PRO A 103 -9.76 4.62 -30.04
C PRO A 103 -8.85 5.37 -31.03
N THR A 104 -8.54 6.62 -30.72
CA THR A 104 -7.52 7.39 -31.44
C THR A 104 -6.13 6.73 -31.30
N SER A 105 -5.16 7.11 -32.14
CA SER A 105 -3.77 6.64 -32.00
C SER A 105 -3.20 6.90 -30.60
N ALA A 106 -3.45 8.08 -30.04
CA ALA A 106 -3.04 8.44 -28.69
C ALA A 106 -3.74 7.57 -27.61
N GLN A 107 -5.03 7.30 -27.78
CA GLN A 107 -5.77 6.42 -26.86
C GLN A 107 -5.28 4.97 -26.95
N ARG A 108 -4.96 4.47 -28.15
CA ARG A 108 -4.38 3.13 -28.33
C ARG A 108 -3.04 2.99 -27.64
N GLN A 109 -2.15 3.99 -27.79
CA GLN A 109 -0.88 4.00 -27.07
C GLN A 109 -1.11 3.98 -25.55
N ARG A 110 -2.03 4.82 -25.06
CA ARG A 110 -2.35 4.87 -23.63
C ARG A 110 -2.93 3.55 -23.12
N LEU A 111 -3.78 2.88 -23.90
CA LEU A 111 -4.31 1.57 -23.55
C LEU A 111 -3.21 0.52 -23.43
N ASN A 112 -2.26 0.50 -24.37
CA ASN A 112 -1.12 -0.41 -24.31
C ASN A 112 -0.23 -0.14 -23.08
N GLU A 113 0.07 1.12 -22.78
CA GLU A 113 0.81 1.51 -21.57
C GLU A 113 0.10 1.05 -20.28
N LEU A 114 -1.22 1.24 -20.21
CA LEU A 114 -2.02 0.83 -19.06
C LEU A 114 -2.10 -0.70 -18.94
N GLN A 115 -2.15 -1.43 -20.05
CA GLN A 115 -2.11 -2.88 -20.06
C GLN A 115 -0.78 -3.41 -19.53
N GLU A 116 0.35 -2.84 -19.98
CA GLU A 116 1.67 -3.20 -19.47
C GLU A 116 1.80 -2.87 -17.97
N ALA A 117 1.35 -1.69 -17.55
CA ALA A 117 1.34 -1.32 -16.13
C ALA A 117 0.48 -2.28 -15.29
N LEU A 118 -0.68 -2.68 -15.81
CA LEU A 118 -1.56 -3.65 -15.14
C LEU A 118 -0.90 -5.02 -15.01
N LEU A 119 -0.21 -5.49 -16.06
CA LEU A 119 0.54 -6.75 -16.01
C LEU A 119 1.70 -6.68 -15.01
N ALA A 120 2.44 -5.58 -14.98
CA ALA A 120 3.51 -5.36 -14.00
C ALA A 120 2.98 -5.35 -12.56
N ALA A 121 1.88 -4.62 -12.30
CA ALA A 121 1.25 -4.57 -10.98
C ALA A 121 0.71 -5.94 -10.54
N ARG A 122 0.13 -6.72 -11.46
CA ARG A 122 -0.31 -8.10 -11.18
C ARG A 122 0.87 -9.00 -10.81
N ARG A 123 1.99 -8.92 -11.55
CA ARG A 123 3.22 -9.66 -11.20
C ARG A 123 3.72 -9.27 -9.81
N GLN A 124 3.81 -7.98 -9.50
CA GLN A 124 4.23 -7.51 -8.16
C GLN A 124 3.32 -8.05 -7.05
N ARG A 125 1.99 -8.00 -7.24
CA ARG A 125 1.03 -8.60 -6.29
C ARG A 125 1.26 -10.09 -6.12
N ASP A 126 1.40 -10.83 -7.22
CA ASP A 126 1.58 -12.28 -7.17
C ASP A 126 2.92 -12.64 -6.51
N ASP A 127 3.96 -11.83 -6.72
CA ASP A 127 5.27 -11.97 -6.08
C ASP A 127 5.19 -11.69 -4.57
N ARG A 128 4.42 -10.67 -4.16
CA ARG A 128 4.12 -10.39 -2.74
C ARG A 128 3.43 -11.57 -2.08
N VAL A 129 2.35 -12.08 -2.70
CA VAL A 129 1.60 -13.24 -2.18
C VAL A 129 2.53 -14.44 -2.03
N ARG A 130 3.38 -14.74 -3.03
CA ARG A 130 4.32 -15.85 -2.94
C ARG A 130 5.37 -15.67 -1.84
N ARG A 131 5.88 -14.45 -1.63
CA ARG A 131 6.82 -14.14 -0.54
C ARG A 131 6.17 -14.23 0.84
N ALA A 132 4.89 -13.87 0.94
CA ALA A 132 4.08 -13.91 2.14
C ALA A 132 3.58 -15.32 2.52
N GLU A 133 3.64 -16.30 1.61
CA GLU A 133 3.06 -17.63 1.86
C GLU A 133 3.72 -18.40 3.02
N PRO A 134 5.07 -18.50 3.11
CA PRO A 134 5.72 -19.26 4.19
C PRO A 134 5.41 -18.69 5.58
N ALA A 135 5.36 -17.37 5.63
CA ALA A 135 5.01 -16.57 6.79
C ALA A 135 3.58 -16.79 7.27
N PHE A 136 2.63 -16.72 6.33
CA PHE A 136 1.23 -16.98 6.61
C PHE A 136 1.04 -18.41 7.12
N ALA A 137 1.75 -19.38 6.55
CA ALA A 137 1.75 -20.75 7.03
C ALA A 137 2.35 -20.87 8.45
N ALA A 138 3.42 -20.13 8.77
CA ALA A 138 4.01 -20.09 10.10
C ALA A 138 3.07 -19.48 11.14
N TRP A 139 2.44 -18.34 10.81
CA TRP A 139 1.42 -17.71 11.64
C TRP A 139 0.22 -18.63 11.89
N THR A 140 -0.26 -19.35 10.86
CA THR A 140 -1.38 -20.28 11.01
C THR A 140 -1.04 -21.41 11.98
N ARG A 141 0.19 -21.93 11.93
CA ARG A 141 0.68 -22.93 12.90
C ARG A 141 0.77 -22.37 14.32
N TRP A 142 1.36 -21.18 14.47
CA TRP A 142 1.45 -20.51 15.77
C TRP A 142 0.07 -20.24 16.38
N GLN A 143 -0.87 -19.72 15.58
CA GLN A 143 -2.25 -19.47 16.00
C GLN A 143 -2.91 -20.74 16.51
N HIS A 144 -2.71 -21.85 15.80
CA HIS A 144 -3.24 -23.14 16.20
C HIS A 144 -2.68 -23.61 17.55
N GLU A 145 -1.38 -23.43 17.80
CA GLU A 145 -0.77 -23.76 19.10
C GLU A 145 -1.19 -22.81 20.22
N LEU A 146 -1.37 -21.52 19.94
CA LEU A 146 -1.90 -20.53 20.89
C LEU A 146 -3.31 -20.93 21.36
N LEU A 147 -4.18 -21.28 20.42
CA LEU A 147 -5.56 -21.72 20.71
C LEU A 147 -5.59 -23.00 21.55
N LYS A 148 -4.70 -23.96 21.27
CA LYS A 148 -4.55 -25.18 22.10
C LYS A 148 -4.12 -24.87 23.53
N ALA A 149 -3.30 -23.84 23.73
CA ALA A 149 -2.85 -23.40 25.04
C ALA A 149 -3.92 -22.61 25.82
N GLY A 150 -5.13 -22.47 25.28
CA GLY A 150 -6.22 -21.70 25.90
C GLY A 150 -6.14 -20.20 25.61
N GLY A 151 -5.30 -19.77 24.67
CA GLY A 151 -5.29 -18.40 24.16
C GLY A 151 -6.47 -18.13 23.22
N GLU A 152 -6.70 -16.85 22.92
CA GLU A 152 -7.74 -16.43 21.98
C GLU A 152 -7.21 -16.34 20.54
N MET A 153 -8.12 -16.43 19.56
CA MET A 153 -7.77 -16.31 18.15
C MET A 153 -7.35 -14.87 17.84
N ILE A 154 -6.09 -14.67 17.48
CA ILE A 154 -5.57 -13.36 17.08
C ILE A 154 -5.76 -13.19 15.57
N VAL A 155 -6.93 -12.74 15.12
CA VAL A 155 -7.21 -12.46 13.70
C VAL A 155 -6.53 -11.14 13.31
N ARG A 156 -5.77 -11.10 12.20
CA ARG A 156 -5.07 -9.90 11.74
C ARG A 156 -6.00 -8.68 11.62
N SER A 157 -5.81 -7.69 12.49
CA SER A 157 -5.78 -6.26 12.11
C SER A 157 -5.20 -5.35 13.20
N ALA A 158 -5.27 -5.72 14.47
CA ALA A 158 -4.67 -4.90 15.51
C ALA A 158 -3.22 -5.34 15.72
N ASP A 159 -2.30 -4.57 15.17
CA ASP A 159 -1.10 -4.24 15.91
C ASP A 159 -1.41 -4.23 17.43
N PRO A 160 -0.58 -4.84 18.30
CA PRO A 160 -0.84 -4.80 19.72
C PRO A 160 -1.23 -3.39 20.17
N ALA A 161 -2.21 -3.29 21.07
CA ALA A 161 -2.77 -1.99 21.44
C ALA A 161 -1.66 -0.97 21.80
N GLY A 162 -1.88 0.31 21.51
CA GLY A 162 -0.92 1.35 21.81
C GLY A 162 0.21 1.53 20.79
N LEU A 163 0.10 0.97 19.58
CA LEU A 163 0.96 1.34 18.45
C LEU A 163 0.83 2.85 18.17
N VAL A 164 1.96 3.56 18.17
CA VAL A 164 2.02 5.02 17.96
C VAL A 164 2.93 5.42 16.81
N VAL A 165 3.81 4.53 16.36
CA VAL A 165 4.61 4.69 15.15
C VAL A 165 4.65 3.36 14.44
N HIS A 166 4.31 3.37 13.15
CA HIS A 166 4.56 2.25 12.25
C HIS A 166 5.01 2.81 10.91
N LEU A 167 6.28 2.61 10.58
CA LEU A 167 6.88 2.97 9.29
C LEU A 167 7.19 1.68 8.53
N PRO A 168 6.35 1.24 7.59
CA PRO A 168 6.57 0.00 6.85
C PRO A 168 7.85 0.04 5.99
N LEU A 169 8.11 1.18 5.33
CA LEU A 169 9.24 1.42 4.42
C LEU A 169 9.21 0.64 3.08
N ASP A 170 8.12 -0.08 2.79
CA ASP A 170 7.94 -0.85 1.55
C ASP A 170 8.04 0.02 0.29
N GLU A 171 7.21 1.07 0.23
CA GLU A 171 7.14 1.99 -0.90
C GLU A 171 7.01 3.45 -0.49
N PRO A 172 8.09 4.09 0.03
CA PRO A 172 8.02 5.52 0.36
C PRO A 172 7.61 6.38 -0.84
N SER A 173 6.69 7.31 -0.65
CA SER A 173 6.27 8.23 -1.72
C SER A 173 7.29 9.35 -1.87
N GLY A 174 8.24 9.17 -2.79
CA GLY A 174 9.37 10.08 -2.96
C GLY A 174 10.26 10.08 -1.72
N ASN A 175 10.39 11.23 -1.05
CA ASN A 175 11.22 11.39 0.16
C ASN A 175 10.41 11.28 1.46
N VAL A 176 9.23 10.67 1.41
CA VAL A 176 8.32 10.57 2.57
C VAL A 176 8.01 9.10 2.86
N ALA A 177 8.22 8.69 4.11
CA ALA A 177 7.71 7.45 4.66
C ALA A 177 6.46 7.75 5.50
N GLU A 178 5.34 7.13 5.17
CA GLU A 178 4.08 7.31 5.88
C GLU A 178 4.10 6.59 7.22
N ASN A 179 3.60 7.26 8.27
CA ASN A 179 3.31 6.61 9.54
C ASN A 179 1.87 6.08 9.51
N VAL A 180 1.74 4.76 9.40
CA VAL A 180 0.45 4.07 9.25
C VAL A 180 -0.16 3.61 10.57
N ALA A 181 0.44 3.97 11.72
CA ALA A 181 -0.14 3.67 13.02
C ALA A 181 -1.51 4.34 13.19
N ASP A 182 -2.51 3.55 13.60
CA ASP A 182 -3.87 4.03 13.83
C ASP A 182 -3.90 5.21 14.81
N LYS A 183 -4.68 6.24 14.46
CA LYS A 183 -4.95 7.40 15.35
C LYS A 183 -5.73 7.02 16.63
N ALA A 184 -6.03 5.73 16.84
CA ALA A 184 -6.91 5.23 17.89
C ALA A 184 -6.23 5.10 19.28
N GLY A 185 -4.91 5.23 19.39
CA GLY A 185 -4.18 5.01 20.66
C GLY A 185 -4.01 6.24 21.58
N GLN A 186 -4.68 7.37 21.33
CA GLN A 186 -4.62 8.57 22.20
C GLN A 186 -5.93 8.83 22.94
N ALA A 187 -6.41 7.84 23.69
CA ALA A 187 -7.25 8.07 24.87
C ALA A 187 -7.18 6.81 25.74
N ASP A 188 -6.56 6.94 26.90
CA ASP A 188 -7.02 6.35 28.17
C ASP A 188 -6.09 6.84 29.29
N LYS A 189 -6.24 8.12 29.62
CA LYS A 189 -5.93 8.61 30.96
C LYS A 189 -7.24 8.67 31.73
N ALA A 190 -7.62 7.57 32.37
CA ALA A 190 -8.35 7.58 33.62
C ALA A 190 -8.58 6.15 34.09
N ASP A 191 -7.77 5.68 35.03
CA ASP A 191 -8.28 4.80 36.08
C ASP A 191 -7.40 4.88 37.34
N LYS A 192 -7.76 5.84 38.20
CA LYS A 192 -7.51 5.81 39.65
C LYS A 192 -8.71 6.44 40.38
N ALA A 193 -9.67 5.59 40.74
CA ALA A 193 -10.57 5.50 41.92
C ALA A 193 -11.00 6.76 42.75
N PRO A 194 -12.04 6.67 43.62
CA PRO A 194 -13.36 6.03 43.52
C PRO A 194 -14.54 6.99 43.83
N ALA A 195 -15.76 6.44 43.75
CA ALA A 195 -17.10 7.04 43.87
C ALA A 195 -17.36 8.11 44.96
N LYS A 196 -18.13 9.16 44.59
CA LYS A 196 -19.29 9.73 45.33
C LYS A 196 -20.10 10.72 44.44
N ALA A 197 -21.39 10.87 44.76
CA ALA A 197 -22.52 11.26 43.90
C ALA A 197 -22.72 12.77 43.56
N GLU A 198 -23.30 13.01 42.36
CA GLU A 198 -24.16 14.09 41.76
C GLU A 198 -24.29 15.53 42.34
N PRO A 199 -24.78 16.59 41.61
CA PRO A 199 -25.58 16.65 40.36
C PRO A 199 -25.09 17.73 39.31
N PRO A 200 -25.81 18.02 38.18
CA PRO A 200 -25.19 18.43 36.91
C PRO A 200 -25.23 19.94 36.57
N ALA A 201 -24.34 20.33 35.63
CA ALA A 201 -24.56 21.20 34.45
C ALA A 201 -23.47 22.27 34.22
N LYS A 202 -22.73 22.12 33.11
CA LYS A 202 -22.36 23.17 32.14
C LYS A 202 -21.73 22.53 30.88
N PRO A 203 -21.98 23.05 29.66
CA PRO A 203 -21.57 22.39 28.43
C PRO A 203 -20.05 22.40 28.29
N ALA A 204 -19.47 21.21 28.14
CA ALA A 204 -18.05 21.00 27.96
C ALA A 204 -17.56 21.61 26.64
N LYS A 205 -16.39 22.24 26.72
CA LYS A 205 -15.63 22.78 25.58
C LYS A 205 -15.37 21.69 24.53
N ALA A 206 -15.32 22.16 23.28
CA ALA A 206 -15.10 21.38 22.06
C ALA A 206 -14.12 20.21 22.20
N ALA A 207 -14.49 19.09 21.59
CA ALA A 207 -13.68 17.90 21.44
C ALA A 207 -12.26 18.23 20.94
N PRO A 208 -11.22 17.50 21.41
CA PRO A 208 -9.87 17.68 20.90
C PRO A 208 -9.85 17.41 19.38
N LYS A 209 -9.30 18.37 18.63
CA LYS A 209 -9.16 18.28 17.17
C LYS A 209 -8.29 17.07 16.81
N PRO A 210 -8.60 16.35 15.71
CA PRO A 210 -7.81 15.19 15.27
C PRO A 210 -6.36 15.60 14.96
N VAL A 211 -5.40 14.91 15.58
CA VAL A 211 -3.96 15.12 15.31
C VAL A 211 -3.63 14.56 13.92
N LYS A 212 -2.95 15.36 13.08
CA LYS A 212 -2.45 14.92 11.76
C LYS A 212 -1.39 13.83 11.96
N ALA A 213 -1.43 12.77 11.14
CA ALA A 213 -0.36 11.78 11.06
C ALA A 213 0.96 12.50 10.75
N VAL A 214 2.01 12.24 11.53
CA VAL A 214 3.34 12.81 11.32
C VAL A 214 4.13 11.81 10.48
N ASN A 215 4.28 12.12 9.19
CA ASN A 215 5.10 11.31 8.27
C ASN A 215 6.59 11.57 8.51
N ALA A 216 7.41 10.56 8.23
CA ALA A 216 8.86 10.65 8.32
C ALA A 216 9.48 11.13 7.00
N THR A 217 10.56 11.90 7.09
CA THR A 217 11.27 12.44 5.92
C THR A 217 12.58 11.71 5.68
N LEU A 218 12.80 11.24 4.45
CA LEU A 218 14.02 10.58 4.00
C LEU A 218 15.07 11.63 3.58
N ARG A 219 16.32 11.49 4.04
CA ARG A 219 17.45 12.34 3.63
C ARG A 219 18.72 11.51 3.41
N GLY A 220 19.62 12.00 2.56
CA GLY A 220 20.87 11.32 2.20
C GLY A 220 20.68 10.22 1.14
N LYS A 221 21.67 9.33 0.98
CA LYS A 221 21.66 8.25 -0.02
C LYS A 221 21.02 6.97 0.54
N LEU A 222 19.69 6.99 0.61
CA LEU A 222 18.89 5.81 0.94
C LEU A 222 18.60 5.00 -0.33
N GLN A 223 19.03 3.74 -0.34
CA GLN A 223 18.77 2.82 -1.45
C GLN A 223 17.63 1.87 -1.09
N ARG A 224 16.70 1.67 -2.01
CA ARG A 224 15.68 0.62 -1.88
C ARG A 224 16.30 -0.75 -2.09
N VAL A 225 16.00 -1.66 -1.18
CA VAL A 225 16.41 -3.06 -1.23
C VAL A 225 15.23 -3.95 -0.87
N ALA A 226 15.35 -5.25 -1.13
CA ALA A 226 14.36 -6.22 -0.67
C ALA A 226 14.32 -6.23 0.87
N GLY A 227 13.14 -6.00 1.43
CA GLY A 227 12.91 -6.00 2.87
C GLY A 227 12.81 -7.40 3.45
N ALA A 228 12.74 -7.46 4.79
CA ALA A 228 12.36 -8.66 5.51
C ALA A 228 10.88 -9.00 5.25
N ARG A 229 10.06 -7.95 5.12
CA ARG A 229 8.66 -8.04 4.75
C ARG A 229 8.51 -7.87 3.25
N ASP A 230 8.80 -6.67 2.79
CA ASP A 230 8.51 -6.27 1.43
C ASP A 230 9.64 -5.40 0.87
N GLY A 231 9.69 -4.13 1.26
CA GLY A 231 10.71 -3.17 0.85
C GLY A 231 11.41 -2.55 2.05
N ALA A 232 12.70 -2.28 1.89
CA ALA A 232 13.51 -1.70 2.95
C ALA A 232 14.39 -0.57 2.43
N LEU A 233 14.96 0.18 3.37
CA LEU A 233 15.93 1.24 3.08
C LEU A 233 17.31 0.89 3.62
N LEU A 234 18.29 0.85 2.71
CA LEU A 234 19.71 0.69 2.97
C LEU A 234 20.36 2.07 3.14
N PHE A 235 21.06 2.26 4.27
CA PHE A 235 21.76 3.49 4.63
C PHE A 235 23.17 3.45 4.05
N SER A 236 23.35 4.04 2.86
CA SER A 236 24.58 3.81 2.06
C SER A 236 25.73 4.77 2.38
N ASP A 237 25.46 5.82 3.17
CA ASP A 237 26.43 6.84 3.51
C ASP A 237 26.15 7.45 4.91
N PRO A 238 27.12 8.13 5.54
CA PRO A 238 26.94 8.71 6.87
C PRO A 238 25.84 9.78 6.98
N GLU A 239 25.45 10.42 5.87
CA GLU A 239 24.40 11.42 5.84
C GLU A 239 22.98 10.85 5.70
N SER A 240 22.87 9.55 5.38
CA SER A 240 21.59 8.86 5.27
C SER A 240 20.84 8.82 6.59
N LEU A 241 19.59 9.27 6.59
CA LEU A 241 18.72 9.22 7.76
C LEU A 241 17.24 9.22 7.40
N ILE A 242 16.42 8.71 8.31
CA ILE A 242 14.96 8.92 8.29
C ILE A 242 14.59 9.76 9.52
N ASP A 243 13.98 10.92 9.28
CA ASP A 243 13.58 11.87 10.32
C ASP A 243 12.09 11.70 10.63
N ALA A 244 11.77 11.06 11.75
CA ALA A 244 10.42 10.86 12.25
C ALA A 244 9.97 11.99 13.20
N GLY A 245 10.75 13.08 13.30
CA GLY A 245 10.39 14.28 14.04
C GLY A 245 10.15 14.02 15.53
N LYS A 246 9.04 14.53 16.07
CA LYS A 246 8.75 14.50 17.51
C LYS A 246 8.17 13.17 18.02
N LEU A 247 8.06 12.15 17.17
CA LEU A 247 7.57 10.82 17.58
C LEU A 247 8.49 10.16 18.63
N GLY A 248 7.97 9.18 19.36
CA GLY A 248 8.71 8.43 20.38
C GLY A 248 9.15 9.25 21.60
N ALA A 249 8.40 10.28 22.02
CA ALA A 249 8.79 11.16 23.14
C ALA A 249 8.56 10.55 24.53
N TYR A 250 9.19 9.40 24.80
CA TYR A 250 9.14 8.70 26.08
C TYR A 250 10.11 9.27 27.11
N LYS A 251 9.79 9.05 28.38
CA LYS A 251 10.55 9.42 29.57
C LYS A 251 10.93 8.18 30.36
N ARG A 252 11.84 8.33 31.33
CA ARG A 252 12.30 7.19 32.16
C ARG A 252 11.17 6.40 32.82
N GLY A 253 10.09 7.06 33.26
CA GLY A 253 8.99 6.41 33.96
C GLY A 253 7.94 5.77 33.04
N ASP A 254 8.04 5.95 31.73
CA ASP A 254 7.09 5.38 30.79
C ASP A 254 7.46 3.92 30.51
N ALA A 255 6.46 3.04 30.52
CA ALA A 255 6.59 1.71 29.95
C ALA A 255 6.31 1.81 28.45
N PHE A 256 7.21 1.31 27.60
CA PHE A 256 7.07 1.39 26.14
C PHE A 256 7.83 0.27 25.43
N SER A 257 7.61 0.12 24.13
CA SER A 257 8.32 -0.86 23.32
C SER A 257 8.62 -0.31 21.93
N PHE A 258 9.71 -0.74 21.33
CA PHE A 258 10.10 -0.29 20.00
C PHE A 258 11.08 -1.25 19.34
N GLY A 259 11.12 -1.23 18.01
CA GLY A 259 12.02 -2.05 17.24
C GLY A 259 11.77 -1.96 15.75
N ALA A 260 12.49 -2.79 15.01
CA ALA A 260 12.39 -2.88 13.56
C ALA A 260 12.99 -4.20 13.07
N TRP A 261 12.79 -4.49 11.79
CA TRP A 261 13.64 -5.42 11.06
C TRP A 261 14.94 -4.74 10.70
N LEU A 262 16.05 -5.38 11.06
CA LEU A 262 17.40 -4.87 10.88
C LEU A 262 18.23 -5.89 10.11
N LYS A 263 19.01 -5.42 9.13
CA LYS A 263 20.05 -6.19 8.44
C LYS A 263 21.35 -5.42 8.49
N SER A 264 22.43 -6.07 8.94
CA SER A 264 23.72 -5.41 9.16
C SER A 264 24.89 -6.25 8.66
N PRO A 265 25.86 -5.65 7.96
CA PRO A 265 27.18 -6.24 7.74
C PRO A 265 27.96 -6.37 9.05
N ALA A 266 28.85 -7.36 9.15
CA ALA A 266 29.66 -7.57 10.37
C ALA A 266 30.54 -6.37 10.76
N ALA A 267 30.97 -5.58 9.78
CA ALA A 267 31.83 -4.40 9.97
C ALA A 267 31.04 -3.12 10.33
N SER A 268 29.71 -3.14 10.25
CA SER A 268 28.88 -1.96 10.52
C SER A 268 28.60 -1.81 12.02
N ALA A 269 28.67 -0.59 12.52
CA ALA A 269 28.28 -0.23 13.87
C ALA A 269 27.61 1.15 13.85
N GLY A 270 26.52 1.32 14.59
CA GLY A 270 25.80 2.59 14.61
C GLY A 270 24.40 2.49 15.20
N ALA A 271 23.74 3.64 15.30
CA ALA A 271 22.40 3.75 15.85
C ALA A 271 21.35 3.45 14.77
N ALA A 272 20.69 2.29 14.87
CA ALA A 272 19.62 1.94 13.95
C ALA A 272 18.37 2.79 14.23
N ILE A 273 18.02 2.95 15.49
CA ILE A 273 16.90 3.79 15.96
C ILE A 273 17.41 4.65 17.10
N SER A 274 17.33 5.98 16.97
CA SER A 274 17.84 6.89 17.98
C SER A 274 16.91 8.06 18.28
N LYS A 275 16.63 8.29 19.56
CA LYS A 275 16.11 9.55 20.07
C LYS A 275 17.08 10.08 21.12
N MET A 276 18.32 10.30 20.69
CA MET A 276 19.43 10.73 21.52
C MET A 276 19.79 12.19 21.24
N ASP A 277 20.06 12.96 22.30
CA ASP A 277 20.88 14.17 22.23
C ASP A 277 22.33 13.77 22.42
N GLN A 278 23.07 13.63 21.31
CA GLN A 278 24.45 13.17 21.32
C GLN A 278 25.34 14.10 22.16
N SER A 279 25.10 15.41 22.12
CA SER A 279 25.90 16.40 22.85
C SER A 279 25.75 16.29 24.37
N ARG A 280 24.62 15.75 24.85
CA ARG A 280 24.31 15.61 26.28
C ARG A 280 24.24 14.15 26.74
N ASN A 281 24.50 13.21 25.83
CA ASN A 281 24.31 11.77 26.04
C ASN A 281 22.98 11.47 26.75
N THR A 282 21.89 12.07 26.24
CA THR A 282 20.57 12.03 26.89
C THR A 282 19.50 11.59 25.91
N GLY A 283 18.82 10.48 26.22
CA GLY A 283 17.83 9.87 25.35
C GLY A 283 17.82 8.36 25.44
N TYR A 284 17.22 7.74 24.43
CA TYR A 284 17.26 6.29 24.26
C TYR A 284 17.56 5.92 22.80
N GLU A 285 18.12 4.73 22.59
CA GLU A 285 18.38 4.19 21.26
C GLU A 285 18.50 2.67 21.24
N LEU A 286 18.33 2.11 20.05
CA LEU A 286 18.75 0.76 19.69
C LEU A 286 19.94 0.88 18.73
N ARG A 287 21.09 0.40 19.19
CA ARG A 287 22.36 0.40 18.47
C ARG A 287 22.69 -1.03 18.03
N VAL A 288 23.30 -1.15 16.86
CA VAL A 288 23.93 -2.40 16.41
C VAL A 288 25.44 -2.18 16.44
N ASP A 289 26.17 -3.07 17.11
CA ASP A 289 27.63 -3.05 17.14
C ASP A 289 28.16 -4.49 17.23
N LYS A 290 29.11 -4.86 16.36
CA LYS A 290 29.66 -6.23 16.26
C LYS A 290 28.57 -7.31 16.22
N LEU A 291 27.51 -7.07 15.44
CA LEU A 291 26.35 -7.96 15.32
C LEU A 291 25.66 -8.28 16.65
N ARG A 292 25.69 -7.34 17.59
CA ARG A 292 24.88 -7.35 18.81
C ARG A 292 23.90 -6.19 18.77
N ALA A 293 22.67 -6.46 19.19
CA ALA A 293 21.72 -5.42 19.54
C ALA A 293 22.01 -4.91 20.95
N GLU A 294 22.10 -3.58 21.09
CA GLU A 294 22.34 -2.87 22.35
C GLU A 294 21.24 -1.83 22.57
N ALA A 295 20.53 -1.94 23.70
CA ALA A 295 19.51 -0.98 24.10
C ALA A 295 20.12 -0.04 25.14
N ILE A 296 20.05 1.26 24.85
CA ILE A 296 20.68 2.31 25.65
C ILE A 296 19.61 3.29 26.11
N PHE A 297 19.58 3.58 27.40
CA PHE A 297 18.78 4.63 28.01
C PHE A 297 19.71 5.46 28.88
N ALA A 298 19.99 6.70 28.48
CA ALA A 298 21.06 7.49 29.07
C ALA A 298 20.61 8.88 29.48
N ARG A 299 21.23 9.38 30.55
CA ARG A 299 21.14 10.75 31.01
C ARG A 299 22.54 11.24 31.38
N SER A 300 22.92 12.42 30.90
CA SER A 300 24.21 13.06 31.23
C SER A 300 25.43 12.28 30.72
N THR A 301 26.58 12.94 30.78
CA THR A 301 27.91 12.37 30.55
C THR A 301 28.46 11.65 31.78
N ASP A 302 27.78 11.70 32.93
CA ASP A 302 28.22 11.10 34.20
C ASP A 302 27.95 9.58 34.30
N ASN A 303 27.86 8.89 33.17
CA ASN A 303 27.54 7.46 33.09
C ASN A 303 26.21 7.05 33.76
N LEU A 304 25.21 7.94 33.82
CA LEU A 304 23.88 7.58 34.31
C LEU A 304 23.08 6.94 33.18
N ALA A 305 23.30 5.63 32.97
CA ALA A 305 22.62 4.89 31.92
C ALA A 305 22.17 3.49 32.34
N VAL A 306 21.22 2.95 31.59
CA VAL A 306 20.98 1.52 31.45
C VAL A 306 21.47 1.14 30.07
N ILE A 307 22.43 0.22 30.02
CA ILE A 307 22.96 -0.34 28.79
C ILE A 307 22.93 -1.85 28.93
N VAL A 308 22.13 -2.48 28.08
CA VAL A 308 22.05 -3.93 27.97
C VAL A 308 22.32 -4.34 26.53
N ARG A 309 23.03 -5.45 26.35
CA ARG A 309 23.33 -5.98 25.02
C ARG A 309 23.12 -7.47 24.94
N THR A 310 22.76 -7.91 23.74
CA THR A 310 22.65 -9.33 23.40
C THR A 310 24.02 -10.00 23.35
N PRO A 311 24.10 -11.34 23.48
CA PRO A 311 25.36 -12.08 23.44
C PRO A 311 25.99 -12.03 22.05
N ALA A 312 27.26 -12.44 21.95
CA ALA A 312 27.92 -12.57 20.64
C ALA A 312 27.14 -13.55 19.74
N GLY A 313 26.97 -13.21 18.46
CA GLY A 313 26.29 -14.08 17.50
C GLY A 313 24.76 -14.04 17.58
N ALA A 314 24.18 -13.12 18.36
CA ALA A 314 22.73 -12.92 18.39
C ALA A 314 22.18 -12.47 17.03
N LEU A 315 22.93 -11.66 16.27
CA LEU A 315 22.62 -11.32 14.89
C LEU A 315 23.60 -12.00 13.94
N LYS A 316 23.12 -12.42 12.77
CA LYS A 316 23.96 -12.93 11.69
C LYS A 316 24.21 -11.84 10.65
N ALA A 317 25.43 -11.79 10.13
CA ALA A 317 25.81 -10.81 9.12
C ALA A 317 24.92 -10.95 7.88
N ASP A 318 24.48 -9.82 7.34
CA ASP A 318 23.73 -9.71 6.09
C ASP A 318 22.40 -10.50 6.05
N GLN A 319 21.88 -10.87 7.22
CA GLN A 319 20.57 -11.50 7.40
C GLN A 319 19.60 -10.52 8.08
N TRP A 320 18.32 -10.63 7.72
CA TRP A 320 17.25 -9.89 8.36
C TRP A 320 16.94 -10.51 9.72
N HIS A 321 16.90 -9.67 10.75
CA HIS A 321 16.46 -10.04 12.09
C HIS A 321 15.47 -9.02 12.61
N HIS A 322 14.38 -9.47 13.21
CA HIS A 322 13.47 -8.60 13.95
C HIS A 322 14.09 -8.30 15.32
N VAL A 323 14.50 -7.05 15.54
CA VAL A 323 15.13 -6.62 16.79
C VAL A 323 14.18 -5.70 17.53
N PHE A 324 13.77 -6.14 18.72
CA PHE A 324 12.72 -5.46 19.47
C PHE A 324 13.09 -5.27 20.93
N VAL A 325 12.74 -4.13 21.49
CA VAL A 325 13.06 -3.73 22.86
C VAL A 325 11.76 -3.44 23.60
N THR A 326 11.63 -3.97 24.81
CA THR A 326 10.54 -3.62 25.74
C THR A 326 11.15 -3.05 27.01
N TYR A 327 10.56 -1.98 27.54
CA TYR A 327 11.01 -1.30 28.74
C TYR A 327 9.84 -1.05 29.70
N ASP A 328 10.06 -1.27 31.00
CA ASP A 328 9.03 -1.21 32.04
C ASP A 328 8.95 0.12 32.82
N GLY A 329 9.82 1.08 32.51
CA GLY A 329 9.86 2.37 33.22
C GLY A 329 10.71 2.38 34.50
N SER A 330 11.42 1.30 34.82
CA SER A 330 12.15 1.14 36.10
C SER A 330 13.51 1.84 36.17
N GLY A 331 14.06 2.30 35.05
CA GLY A 331 15.42 2.83 34.97
C GLY A 331 16.48 1.81 35.40
N ARG A 332 16.15 0.51 35.29
CA ARG A 332 17.04 -0.60 35.61
C ARG A 332 17.20 -1.54 34.44
N ALA A 333 18.37 -2.19 34.35
CA ALA A 333 18.65 -3.22 33.36
C ALA A 333 17.65 -4.39 33.42
N SER A 334 17.18 -4.76 34.62
CA SER A 334 16.15 -5.79 34.82
C SER A 334 14.80 -5.44 34.20
N GLY A 335 14.55 -4.15 33.96
CA GLY A 335 13.34 -3.63 33.33
C GLY A 335 13.41 -3.55 31.80
N VAL A 336 14.54 -3.90 31.21
CA VAL A 336 14.74 -3.95 29.76
C VAL A 336 14.76 -5.40 29.30
N ALA A 337 14.05 -5.69 28.22
CA ALA A 337 14.21 -6.94 27.48
C ALA A 337 14.48 -6.65 26.01
N VAL A 338 15.33 -7.46 25.39
CA VAL A 338 15.62 -7.42 23.95
C VAL A 338 15.25 -8.77 23.35
N TYR A 339 14.59 -8.73 22.20
CA TYR A 339 14.10 -9.88 21.46
C TYR A 339 14.73 -9.89 20.08
N ILE A 340 15.12 -11.08 19.63
CA ILE A 340 15.58 -11.35 18.27
C ILE A 340 14.62 -12.36 17.66
N ASP A 341 14.01 -12.01 16.53
CA ASP A 341 13.06 -12.86 15.80
C ASP A 341 11.89 -13.33 16.69
N GLY A 342 11.42 -12.43 17.56
CA GLY A 342 10.35 -12.69 18.52
C GLY A 342 10.79 -13.44 19.79
N GLN A 343 12.05 -13.89 19.87
CA GLN A 343 12.57 -14.65 21.01
C GLN A 343 13.39 -13.77 21.95
N ARG A 344 13.04 -13.82 23.24
CA ARG A 344 13.74 -13.07 24.28
C ARG A 344 15.18 -13.55 24.43
N GLN A 345 16.11 -12.61 24.48
CA GLN A 345 17.54 -12.92 24.63
C GLN A 345 18.01 -12.82 26.09
N PRO A 346 18.98 -13.65 26.51
CA PRO A 346 19.76 -13.36 27.70
C PRO A 346 20.61 -12.10 27.46
N LEU A 347 20.70 -11.20 28.44
CA LEU A 347 21.36 -9.90 28.27
C LEU A 347 22.61 -9.79 29.13
N GLU A 348 23.68 -9.26 28.52
CA GLU A 348 24.83 -8.74 29.24
C GLU A 348 24.48 -7.33 29.73
N VAL A 349 24.58 -7.10 31.05
CA VAL A 349 24.41 -5.76 31.64
C VAL A 349 25.75 -5.03 31.58
N VAL A 350 25.83 -4.04 30.69
CA VAL A 350 27.00 -3.18 30.54
C VAL A 350 26.96 -2.05 31.58
N MET A 351 25.77 -1.50 31.84
CA MET A 351 25.57 -0.43 32.81
C MET A 351 24.16 -0.45 33.39
N ASP A 352 24.02 -0.14 34.68
CA ASP A 352 22.73 -0.12 35.40
C ASP A 352 22.68 1.00 36.47
N GLN A 353 22.93 2.24 36.03
CA GLN A 353 23.11 3.41 36.90
C GLN A 353 22.08 4.53 36.66
N LEU A 354 21.13 4.36 35.72
CA LEU A 354 20.13 5.39 35.42
C LEU A 354 19.19 5.69 36.60
N GLY A 355 18.73 4.68 37.33
CA GLY A 355 17.92 4.86 38.53
C GLY A 355 16.68 5.73 38.31
N SER A 356 16.61 6.87 39.01
CA SER A 356 15.49 7.83 38.92
C SER A 356 15.69 8.96 37.90
N TYR A 357 16.84 9.01 37.21
CA TYR A 357 17.17 10.10 36.30
C TYR A 357 16.39 9.98 34.98
N ASP A 358 15.74 11.07 34.55
CA ASP A 358 14.95 11.09 33.32
C ASP A 358 15.83 11.31 32.08
N PHE A 359 15.68 10.45 31.07
CA PHE A 359 16.37 10.53 29.78
C PHE A 359 15.60 11.34 28.71
N SER A 360 14.50 12.00 29.05
CA SER A 360 13.70 12.74 28.07
C SER A 360 14.52 13.82 27.33
N THR A 361 14.29 13.90 26.02
CA THR A 361 14.99 14.83 25.13
C THR A 361 14.05 15.47 24.11
N GLY A 362 14.37 16.71 23.71
CA GLY A 362 13.66 17.45 22.66
C GLY A 362 14.13 17.13 21.23
N LYS A 363 15.13 16.24 21.09
CA LYS A 363 15.70 15.86 19.78
C LYS A 363 14.73 14.97 18.98
N PRO A 364 14.80 15.01 17.64
CA PRO A 364 13.95 14.18 16.79
C PRO A 364 14.24 12.69 16.98
N LEU A 365 13.26 11.85 16.66
CA LEU A 365 13.46 10.43 16.44
C LEU A 365 14.09 10.25 15.05
N LEU A 366 15.28 9.67 15.01
CA LEU A 366 16.07 9.46 13.81
C LEU A 366 16.34 7.97 13.61
N LEU A 367 16.34 7.52 12.36
CA LEU A 367 16.75 6.17 11.99
C LEU A 367 18.04 6.23 11.19
N GLY A 368 18.94 5.29 11.46
CA GLY A 368 20.25 5.14 10.81
C GLY A 368 21.38 6.01 11.35
N ARG A 369 21.09 6.96 12.27
CA ARG A 369 22.10 7.76 12.99
C ARG A 369 21.49 8.53 14.17
N ARG A 370 22.35 9.18 14.97
CA ARG A 370 21.97 10.20 15.98
C ARG A 370 21.84 11.59 15.35
N ASP A 371 21.59 12.61 16.17
CA ASP A 371 21.42 14.00 15.72
C ASP A 371 22.71 14.67 15.24
N GLN A 372 23.87 14.11 15.58
CA GLN A 372 25.17 14.47 15.01
C GLN A 372 25.75 13.29 14.24
N VAL A 373 26.42 13.59 13.11
CA VAL A 373 26.88 12.58 12.15
C VAL A 373 28.04 11.75 12.69
N ALA A 374 28.97 12.38 13.41
CA ALA A 374 30.22 11.76 13.84
C ALA A 374 29.93 10.53 14.73
N GLU A 375 30.48 9.37 14.33
CA GLU A 375 30.52 8.09 15.07
C GLU A 375 29.19 7.38 15.34
N SER A 376 28.06 7.95 14.90
CA SER A 376 26.72 7.38 15.15
C SER A 376 26.08 6.74 13.92
N ALA A 377 26.56 7.07 12.72
CA ALA A 377 25.95 6.65 11.47
C ALA A 377 26.12 5.16 11.20
N TRP A 378 25.00 4.47 10.97
CA TRP A 378 24.94 3.04 10.73
C TRP A 378 25.07 2.72 9.24
N VAL A 379 26.26 3.01 8.70
CA VAL A 379 26.54 2.86 7.26
C VAL A 379 26.55 1.39 6.87
N GLY A 380 25.84 1.05 5.79
CA GLY A 380 25.67 -0.31 5.28
C GLY A 380 24.56 -1.12 5.96
N GLY A 381 23.94 -0.59 7.01
CA GLY A 381 22.76 -1.19 7.63
C GLY A 381 21.49 -0.94 6.83
N ALA A 382 20.51 -1.84 6.92
CA ALA A 382 19.18 -1.68 6.33
C ALA A 382 18.09 -1.84 7.39
N ILE A 383 17.02 -1.05 7.23
CA ILE A 383 15.85 -1.01 8.13
C ILE A 383 14.59 -1.29 7.33
N ASP A 384 13.70 -2.09 7.92
CA ASP A 384 12.35 -2.40 7.46
C ASP A 384 11.41 -2.38 8.68
N ASP A 385 10.14 -2.00 8.46
CA ASP A 385 9.03 -2.06 9.42
C ASP A 385 9.36 -1.59 10.85
N VAL A 386 9.52 -0.28 11.01
CA VAL A 386 9.82 0.34 12.32
C VAL A 386 8.54 0.51 13.12
N ARG A 387 8.52 0.03 14.37
CA ARG A 387 7.35 0.11 15.25
C ARG A 387 7.67 0.69 16.63
N PHE A 388 6.73 1.45 17.17
CA PHE A 388 6.75 1.94 18.55
C PHE A 388 5.38 1.79 19.21
N TYR A 389 5.38 1.38 20.47
CA TYR A 389 4.19 1.22 21.29
C TYR A 389 4.30 2.06 22.55
N ALA A 390 3.23 2.76 22.92
CA ALA A 390 3.13 3.56 24.15
C ALA A 390 2.87 2.74 25.42
N ARG A 391 3.19 1.45 25.38
CA ARG A 391 3.17 0.53 26.51
C ARG A 391 4.24 -0.54 26.34
N ARG A 392 4.51 -1.27 27.43
CA ARG A 392 5.31 -2.49 27.37
C ARG A 392 4.49 -3.61 26.71
N LEU A 393 5.03 -4.21 25.66
CA LEU A 393 4.51 -5.46 25.09
C LEU A 393 5.01 -6.66 25.89
N ASP A 394 4.20 -7.70 25.98
CA ASP A 394 4.62 -8.99 26.52
C ASP A 394 5.32 -9.87 25.47
N GLU A 395 5.81 -11.05 25.89
CA GLU A 395 6.58 -11.93 25.00
C GLU A 395 5.75 -12.47 23.83
N ALA A 396 4.46 -12.75 24.05
CA ALA A 396 3.57 -13.26 23.01
C ALA A 396 3.24 -12.17 21.98
N GLU A 397 3.02 -10.94 22.44
CA GLU A 397 2.80 -9.78 21.58
C GLU A 397 4.05 -9.44 20.75
N VAL A 398 5.25 -9.51 21.33
CA VAL A 398 6.49 -9.30 20.57
C VAL A 398 6.70 -10.41 19.52
N ALA A 399 6.39 -11.67 19.86
CA ALA A 399 6.40 -12.76 18.89
C ALA A 399 5.37 -12.56 17.78
N GLN A 400 4.17 -12.06 18.10
CA GLN A 400 3.16 -11.67 17.11
C GLN A 400 3.69 -10.57 16.18
N VAL A 401 4.31 -9.52 16.71
CA VAL A 401 4.87 -8.43 15.89
C VAL A 401 5.95 -8.97 14.96
N ALA A 402 6.82 -9.87 15.44
CA ALA A 402 7.83 -10.53 14.62
C ALA A 402 7.22 -11.42 13.52
N LEU A 403 6.18 -12.21 13.81
CA LEU A 403 5.54 -13.12 12.84
C LEU A 403 4.59 -12.42 11.86
N ALA A 404 3.89 -11.38 12.31
CA ALA A 404 3.02 -10.57 11.46
C ALA A 404 3.80 -9.87 10.35
N SER A 405 5.14 -9.90 10.43
CA SER A 405 6.08 -9.31 9.51
C SER A 405 6.35 -10.03 8.24
N GLU A 406 6.35 -11.34 8.25
CA GLU A 406 6.80 -12.06 7.08
C GLU A 406 5.71 -12.07 5.97
N MET A 407 4.56 -11.39 6.18
CA MET A 407 3.44 -11.35 5.23
C MET A 407 2.76 -9.99 5.04
N ALA A 408 3.54 -8.94 4.77
CA ALA A 408 3.04 -7.71 4.18
C ALA A 408 3.57 -7.58 2.75
#